data_AF-A0A923WX07-F1
#
_entry.id   AF-A0A923WX07-F1
#
_cell.length_a   1.000
_cell.length_b   1.000
_cell.length_c   1.000
_cell.angle_alpha   90.00
_cell.angle_beta   90.00
_cell.angle_gamma   90.00
#
_symmetry.space_group_name_H-M   'P 1'
#
loop_
_entity.id
_entity.type
_entity.pdbx_description
1 polymer ?
#
loop_
_entity_poly.entity_id
_entity_poly.type
_entity_poly.pdbx_seq_one_letter_code
_entity_poly.pdbx_strand_id
1 'polypeptide(L)'
;MAPITRLGVREVIDVHAPLECVLALHPGTEALGAELAARSGLPLQHAFDGETPGDSGAWCAEQGIACVTYEIESGALPLLWQRHAAALTYAVSGA
;
A
#
# COMPACT_ATOMS: atom_id res chain seq x y z
N MET A 1 -15.20 -2.34 -7.48
CA MET A 1 -14.93 -2.05 -6.06
C MET A 1 -16.19 -1.85 -5.19
N ALA A 2 -17.39 -2.28 -5.62
CA ALA A 2 -18.62 -2.19 -4.82
C ALA A 2 -18.58 -2.81 -3.40
N PRO A 3 -17.77 -3.86 -3.11
CA PRO A 3 -17.61 -4.35 -1.74
C PRO A 3 -16.88 -3.35 -0.81
N ILE A 4 -15.91 -2.60 -1.33
CA ILE A 4 -15.09 -1.67 -0.54
C ILE A 4 -15.95 -0.52 -0.02
N THR A 5 -16.79 0.08 -0.87
CA THR A 5 -17.72 1.14 -0.46
C THR A 5 -18.75 0.64 0.54
N ARG A 6 -19.21 -0.61 0.41
CA ARG A 6 -20.15 -1.24 1.35
C ARG A 6 -19.53 -1.47 2.74
N LEU A 7 -18.24 -1.77 2.82
CA LEU A 7 -17.53 -2.01 4.08
C LEU A 7 -17.18 -0.71 4.82
N GLY A 8 -17.20 0.44 4.14
CA GLY A 8 -16.91 1.73 4.77
C GLY A 8 -15.47 1.87 5.25
N VAL A 9 -14.52 1.20 4.58
CA VAL A 9 -13.10 1.28 4.93
C VAL A 9 -12.55 2.68 4.69
N ARG A 10 -11.57 3.09 5.50
CA ARG A 10 -10.87 4.38 5.37
C ARG A 10 -9.52 4.25 4.68
N GLU A 11 -8.96 3.06 4.73
CA GLU A 11 -7.62 2.74 4.26
C GLU A 11 -7.66 1.45 3.45
N VAL A 12 -6.86 1.41 2.39
CA VAL A 12 -6.63 0.25 1.54
C VAL A 12 -5.13 0.10 1.34
N ILE A 13 -4.64 -1.13 1.46
CA ILE A 13 -3.29 -1.50 1.05
C ILE A 13 -3.44 -2.41 -0.16
N ASP A 14 -2.96 -1.93 -1.30
CA ASP A 14 -2.96 -2.68 -2.55
C ASP A 14 -1.59 -3.33 -2.74
N VAL A 15 -1.50 -4.65 -2.58
CA VAL A 15 -0.23 -5.38 -2.58
C VAL A 15 0.12 -5.83 -3.99
N HIS A 16 1.24 -5.34 -4.51
CA HIS A 16 1.77 -5.60 -5.85
C HIS A 16 3.20 -6.13 -5.80
N ALA A 17 3.73 -6.49 -6.96
CA ALA A 17 5.14 -6.83 -7.16
C ALA A 17 5.54 -6.47 -8.61
N PRO A 18 6.84 -6.23 -8.91
CA PRO A 18 7.99 -6.45 -8.04
C PRO A 18 8.84 -5.19 -7.76
N LEU A 19 8.24 -4.01 -7.56
CA LEU A 19 9.02 -2.75 -7.54
C LEU A 19 9.82 -2.50 -6.25
N GLU A 20 9.60 -3.28 -5.19
CA GLU A 20 10.32 -3.17 -3.92
C GLU A 20 10.23 -1.78 -3.27
N CYS A 21 9.02 -1.23 -3.16
CA CYS A 21 8.78 0.07 -2.57
C CYS A 21 7.38 0.20 -1.94
N VAL A 22 7.20 1.25 -1.15
CA VAL A 22 5.88 1.70 -0.70
C VAL A 22 5.53 2.98 -1.46
N LEU A 23 4.45 2.96 -2.23
CA LEU A 23 3.97 4.12 -2.99
C LEU A 23 2.81 4.78 -2.23
N ALA A 24 3.05 6.02 -1.78
CA ALA A 24 2.11 6.88 -1.10
C ALA A 24 1.82 8.11 -1.99
N LEU A 25 1.12 7.86 -3.11
CA LEU A 25 0.93 8.84 -4.21
C LEU A 25 -0.26 9.79 -3.98
N HIS A 26 -1.20 9.41 -3.10
CA HIS A 26 -2.46 10.13 -2.91
C HIS A 26 -2.53 10.80 -1.52
N PRO A 27 -3.31 11.87 -1.36
CA PRO A 27 -3.46 12.54 -0.06
C PRO A 27 -3.97 11.58 1.03
N GLY A 28 -3.43 11.73 2.25
CA GLY A 28 -3.84 10.94 3.42
C GLY A 28 -3.14 9.57 3.52
N THR A 29 -2.24 9.26 2.60
CA THR A 29 -1.45 8.01 2.61
C THR A 29 -0.13 8.12 3.38
N GLU A 30 0.23 9.31 3.84
CA GLU A 30 1.57 9.61 4.37
C GLU A 30 1.87 8.83 5.66
N ALA A 31 0.93 8.79 6.60
CA ALA A 31 1.12 8.11 7.88
C ALA A 31 1.20 6.58 7.70
N LEU A 32 0.23 6.00 6.98
CA LEU A 32 0.19 4.57 6.68
C LEU A 32 1.41 4.14 5.86
N GLY A 33 1.76 4.90 4.82
CA GLY A 33 2.91 4.62 3.97
C GLY A 33 4.23 4.66 4.75
N ALA A 34 4.42 5.64 5.64
CA ALA A 34 5.61 5.74 6.47
C ALA A 34 5.76 4.55 7.44
N GLU A 35 4.68 4.13 8.09
CA GLU A 35 4.70 2.97 8.99
C GLU A 35 5.01 1.67 8.24
N LEU A 36 4.40 1.47 7.07
CA LEU A 36 4.64 0.30 6.24
C LEU A 36 6.10 0.25 5.74
N ALA A 37 6.64 1.37 5.27
CA ALA A 37 8.02 1.48 4.84
C ALA A 37 9.00 1.22 6.00
N ALA A 38 8.77 1.85 7.15
CA ALA A 38 9.63 1.69 8.34
C ALA A 38 9.69 0.23 8.81
N ARG A 39 8.55 -0.48 8.84
CA ARG A 39 8.46 -1.86 9.33
C ARG A 39 9.03 -2.90 8.38
N SER A 40 9.03 -2.61 7.08
CA SER A 40 9.51 -3.54 6.06
C SER A 40 10.91 -3.21 5.52
N GLY A 41 11.44 -2.04 5.88
CA GLY A 41 12.68 -1.53 5.31
C GLY A 41 12.58 -1.28 3.80
N LEU A 42 11.38 -1.06 3.27
CA LEU A 42 11.18 -0.64 1.88
C LEU A 42 11.30 0.88 1.76
N PRO A 43 11.82 1.42 0.65
CA PRO A 43 11.79 2.85 0.38
C PRO A 43 10.35 3.36 0.24
N LEU A 44 10.05 4.48 0.89
CA LEU A 44 8.80 5.23 0.67
C LEU A 44 8.97 6.18 -0.52
N GLN A 45 8.03 6.15 -1.46
CA GLN A 45 8.00 7.04 -2.61
C GLN A 45 6.66 7.76 -2.70
N HIS A 46 6.71 9.04 -3.08
CA HIS A 46 5.53 9.91 -3.24
C HIS A 46 5.27 10.31 -4.70
N ALA A 47 6.10 9.80 -5.61
CA ALA A 47 5.97 10.04 -7.03
C ALA A 47 6.32 8.75 -7.77
N PHE A 48 5.65 8.53 -8.89
CA PHE A 48 5.92 7.45 -9.81
C PHE A 48 6.02 8.05 -11.22
N ASP A 49 7.04 7.67 -11.97
CA ASP A 49 7.28 8.21 -13.30
C ASP A 49 6.32 7.55 -14.31
N GLY A 50 5.16 8.17 -14.51
CA GLY A 50 4.15 7.75 -15.48
C GLY A 50 2.73 8.00 -15.00
N GLU A 51 1.80 8.17 -15.93
CA GLU A 51 0.38 8.13 -15.61
C GLU A 51 -0.08 6.66 -15.51
N THR A 52 -0.88 6.36 -14.49
CA THR A 52 -1.55 5.06 -14.31
C THR A 52 -3.09 5.27 -14.31
N PRO A 53 -3.70 5.64 -15.45
CA PRO A 53 -5.13 5.97 -15.48
C PRO A 53 -6.00 4.78 -15.07
N GLY A 54 -6.90 5.01 -14.10
CA GLY A 54 -7.85 4.00 -13.64
C GLY A 54 -7.25 2.94 -12.70
N ASP A 55 -6.08 3.19 -12.13
CA ASP A 55 -5.54 2.34 -11.08
C ASP A 55 -6.37 2.41 -9.78
N SER A 56 -6.08 1.47 -8.88
CA SER A 56 -6.76 1.36 -7.58
C SER A 56 -6.63 2.63 -6.76
N GLY A 57 -5.46 3.30 -6.82
CA GLY A 57 -5.15 4.50 -6.07
C GLY A 57 -6.03 5.68 -6.48
N ALA A 58 -6.14 5.92 -7.79
CA ALA A 58 -6.97 6.97 -8.36
C ALA A 58 -8.45 6.79 -7.97
N TRP A 59 -8.98 5.55 -8.10
CA TRP A 59 -10.36 5.28 -7.68
C TRP A 59 -10.56 5.50 -6.17
N CYS A 60 -9.64 5.03 -5.33
CA CYS A 60 -9.73 5.22 -3.88
C CYS A 60 -9.71 6.70 -3.49
N ALA A 61 -8.86 7.51 -4.15
CA ALA A 61 -8.79 8.95 -3.93
C ALA A 61 -10.14 9.63 -4.26
N GLU A 62 -10.82 9.24 -5.34
CA GLU A 62 -12.17 9.73 -5.68
C GLU A 62 -13.21 9.41 -4.58
N GLN A 63 -13.02 8.31 -3.84
CA GLN A 63 -13.90 7.91 -2.74
C GLN A 63 -13.46 8.46 -1.37
N GLY A 64 -12.36 9.22 -1.30
CA GLY A 64 -11.78 9.71 -0.04
C GLY A 64 -11.17 8.61 0.83
N ILE A 65 -10.73 7.51 0.21
CA ILE A 65 -10.08 6.37 0.85
C ILE A 65 -8.56 6.51 0.65
N ALA A 66 -7.78 6.43 1.73
CA ALA A 66 -6.32 6.41 1.61
C ALA A 66 -5.87 5.06 1.04
N CYS A 67 -5.18 5.07 -0.10
CA CYS A 67 -4.71 3.85 -0.76
C CYS A 67 -3.20 3.88 -0.93
N VAL A 68 -2.52 2.96 -0.25
CA VAL A 68 -1.07 2.76 -0.37
C VAL A 68 -0.82 1.55 -1.26
N THR A 69 0.02 1.70 -2.29
CA THR A 69 0.51 0.55 -3.05
C THR A 69 1.75 0.00 -2.35
N TYR A 70 1.73 -1.29 -2.03
CA TYR A 70 2.80 -1.98 -1.33
C TYR A 70 3.46 -2.98 -2.29
N GLU A 71 4.58 -2.58 -2.90
CA GLU A 71 5.31 -3.34 -3.91
C GLU A 71 6.37 -4.22 -3.25
N ILE A 72 6.15 -5.53 -3.24
CA ILE A 72 7.09 -6.51 -2.65
C ILE A 72 8.17 -6.91 -3.66
N GLU A 73 9.24 -7.55 -3.18
CA GLU A 73 10.23 -8.17 -4.08
C GLU A 73 9.67 -9.40 -4.83
N SER A 74 10.31 -9.76 -5.93
CA SER A 74 10.11 -11.08 -6.53
C SER A 74 10.89 -12.11 -5.72
N GLY A 75 10.19 -13.06 -5.07
CA GLY A 75 10.86 -13.99 -4.18
C GLY A 75 10.00 -15.17 -3.74
N ALA A 76 10.66 -16.13 -3.08
CA ALA A 76 9.96 -17.24 -2.45
C ALA A 76 9.22 -16.77 -1.19
N LEU A 77 8.04 -17.33 -0.95
CA LEU A 77 7.17 -16.95 0.18
C LEU A 77 7.87 -16.88 1.55
N PRO A 78 8.80 -17.77 1.93
CA PRO A 78 9.48 -17.65 3.22
C PRO A 78 10.33 -16.37 3.36
N LEU A 79 10.98 -15.92 2.29
CA LEU A 79 11.78 -14.69 2.30
C LEU A 79 10.88 -13.47 2.34
N LEU A 80 9.82 -13.46 1.52
CA LEU A 80 8.80 -12.43 1.53
C LEU A 80 8.16 -12.30 2.92
N TRP A 81 7.83 -13.42 3.54
CA TRP A 81 7.28 -13.43 4.89
C TRP A 81 8.23 -12.79 5.90
N GLN A 82 9.51 -13.15 5.86
CA GLN A 82 10.51 -12.62 6.80
C GLN A 82 10.61 -11.08 6.76
N ARG A 83 10.50 -10.48 5.58
CA ARG A 83 10.55 -9.02 5.42
C ARG A 83 9.22 -8.33 5.70
N HIS A 84 8.11 -8.87 5.19
CA HIS A 84 6.83 -8.15 5.12
C HIS A 84 5.86 -8.48 6.25
N ALA A 85 6.04 -9.59 6.99
CA ALA A 85 5.08 -10.01 8.00
C ALA A 85 4.82 -8.94 9.07
N ALA A 86 5.85 -8.21 9.50
CA ALA A 86 5.70 -7.16 10.51
C ALA A 86 4.84 -5.99 10.01
N ALA A 87 5.05 -5.53 8.78
CA ALA A 87 4.32 -4.42 8.19
C ALA A 87 2.85 -4.80 7.89
N LEU A 88 2.63 -5.97 7.27
CA LEU A 88 1.28 -6.41 6.90
C LEU A 88 0.46 -6.85 8.11
N THR A 89 1.09 -7.39 9.16
CA THR A 89 0.39 -7.68 10.42
C THR A 89 -0.08 -6.38 11.07
N TYR A 90 0.80 -5.38 11.18
CA TYR A 90 0.46 -4.06 11.71
C TYR A 90 -0.78 -3.47 11.02
N ALA A 91 -0.81 -3.52 9.69
CA ALA A 91 -1.92 -3.01 8.90
C ALA A 91 -3.28 -3.65 9.21
N VAL A 92 -3.32 -4.95 9.54
CA VAL A 92 -4.58 -5.66 9.79
C VAL A 92 -4.94 -5.76 11.28
N SER A 93 -3.96 -5.59 12.18
CA SER A 93 -4.19 -5.60 13.62
C SER A 93 -4.65 -4.25 14.18
N GLY A 94 -4.62 -3.21 13.36
CA GLY A 94 -4.88 -1.82 13.77
C GLY A 94 -3.58 -1.09 14.12
N ALA A 95 -3.52 0.17 13.68
CA ALA A 95 -2.55 1.18 14.11
C ALA A 95 -2.76 1.58 15.57
#